data_AF-A0A7L1Y9E8-F1
#
_entry.id   AF-A0A7L1Y9E8-F1
#
_cell.length_a   1.000
_cell.length_b   1.000
_cell.length_c   1.000
_cell.angle_alpha   90.00
_cell.angle_beta   90.00
_cell.angle_gamma   90.00
#
_symmetry.space_group_name_H-M   'P 1'
#
loop_
_entity.id
_entity.type
_entity.pdbx_description
1 polymer ?
#
loop_
_entity_poly.entity_id
_entity_poly.type
_entity_poly.pdbx_seq_one_letter_code
_entity_poly.pdbx_strand_id
1 'polypeptide(L)'
;GMTDLQMLSREQRYVTQLEVKLIKQSSPVILSGNITKQLGKKIALSVSLSNLLKDAAFLSAFLEKRVDDKLRQYSLEGEIYLPGVLGGHISALLQRHEGLWSHGLRIKYGLLGEAKSPRHECSMRQRIKVETGAHGVYKLDIGHEFHCVQTPSYNHRVNLKHEASASWLSSQVEVNYGKHWDETDNKKKLLISQALKNSSGPSVVSYFMEFALQVVEKQVNYRAQLQHLHSWQVYWQGSSSLEVQCNGHVPFGAGLRWRDASRNGLTKWEGGLNLDTPWLYLYAAHKLHQPQHSAYSVTTELTTGKALSIKNLIVELFYKDQGNEKEGKVHIYTPATTYLQASTFNSLGKNVLHSYSEMISLWNQLVKNEIHLENNERVKLLCFKIKSTKQEFNFTASYQNLPMPKKTNLSVKILWRDYKSVPVIVQLEGQIEELKKEKMLYQKRGSLHFRHPFKVPFLQSFLLQETFTVDKKQKHYFMETKVLINGVEETVQTLILGYQPENPYICAGLTHPYNYRLFPKDVEICILT
;
A
#
# COMPACT_ATOMS: atom_id res chain seq x y z
N GLY A 1 -47.01 -61.86 41.16
CA GLY A 1 -46.93 -60.40 41.04
C GLY A 1 -48.19 -59.81 41.62
N MET A 2 -48.09 -58.72 42.37
CA MET A 2 -49.25 -57.94 42.83
C MET A 2 -49.29 -56.62 42.05
N THR A 3 -50.47 -56.24 41.60
CA THR A 3 -50.73 -54.99 40.90
C THR A 3 -51.81 -54.26 41.69
N ASP A 4 -51.50 -53.08 42.22
CA ASP A 4 -52.43 -52.29 43.02
C ASP A 4 -52.70 -50.95 42.33
N LEU A 5 -53.97 -50.56 42.27
CA LEU A 5 -54.45 -49.32 41.66
C LEU A 5 -55.20 -48.53 42.74
N GLN A 6 -54.52 -47.52 43.30
CA GLN A 6 -55.11 -46.68 44.34
C GLN A 6 -55.66 -45.39 43.72
N MET A 7 -56.97 -45.19 43.84
CA MET A 7 -57.69 -43.97 43.44
C MET A 7 -58.01 -43.14 44.69
N LEU A 8 -57.19 -42.14 44.99
CA LEU A 8 -57.47 -41.15 46.04
C LEU A 8 -57.47 -39.76 45.40
N SER A 9 -58.64 -39.10 45.42
CA SER A 9 -58.84 -37.69 45.05
C SER A 9 -58.04 -37.21 43.83
N ARG A 10 -58.59 -37.43 42.62
CA ARG A 10 -58.12 -36.85 41.34
C ARG A 10 -56.70 -37.24 40.86
N GLU A 11 -55.92 -38.04 41.59
CA GLU A 11 -54.62 -38.54 41.14
C GLU A 11 -54.60 -40.06 40.94
N GLN A 12 -54.11 -40.52 39.79
CA GLN A 12 -53.95 -41.94 39.48
C GLN A 12 -52.52 -42.42 39.76
N ARG A 13 -52.35 -43.35 40.70
CA ARG A 13 -51.09 -44.02 41.01
C ARG A 13 -51.19 -45.50 40.70
N TYR A 14 -50.27 -45.98 39.87
CA TYR A 14 -50.13 -47.38 39.48
C TYR A 14 -48.88 -47.98 40.12
N VAL A 15 -49.02 -49.09 40.84
CA VAL A 15 -47.90 -49.81 41.47
C VAL A 15 -47.93 -51.26 41.03
N THR A 16 -46.82 -51.75 40.48
CA THR A 16 -46.63 -53.17 40.12
C THR A 16 -45.41 -53.70 40.85
N GLN A 17 -45.60 -54.77 41.61
CA GLN A 17 -44.53 -55.48 42.28
C GLN A 17 -44.43 -56.92 41.75
N LEU A 18 -43.26 -57.27 41.24
CA LEU A 18 -42.90 -58.59 40.78
C LEU A 18 -41.80 -59.15 41.69
N GLU A 19 -41.97 -60.36 42.19
CA GLU A 19 -40.96 -61.05 42.98
C GLU A 19 -40.84 -62.48 42.46
N VAL A 20 -39.62 -62.90 42.15
CA VAL A 20 -39.28 -64.23 41.64
C VAL A 20 -38.23 -64.82 42.57
N LYS A 21 -38.52 -65.98 43.16
CA LYS A 21 -37.61 -66.69 44.06
C LYS A 21 -37.08 -67.93 43.36
N LEU A 22 -35.76 -68.06 43.29
CA LEU A 22 -35.09 -69.24 42.76
C LEU A 22 -34.47 -70.02 43.92
N ILE A 23 -34.94 -71.24 44.16
CA ILE A 23 -34.53 -72.04 45.31
C ILE A 23 -33.48 -73.05 44.86
N LYS A 24 -32.26 -72.96 45.39
CA LYS A 24 -31.23 -74.00 45.32
C LYS A 24 -30.72 -74.27 46.73
N GLN A 25 -30.75 -75.54 47.13
CA GLN A 25 -30.46 -76.25 48.40
C GLN A 25 -29.83 -75.58 49.66
N SER A 26 -29.51 -74.29 49.72
CA SER A 26 -29.12 -73.64 51.00
C SER A 26 -29.31 -72.11 51.06
N SER A 27 -29.73 -71.42 49.99
CA SER A 27 -30.11 -69.99 50.05
C SER A 27 -30.99 -69.59 48.84
N PRO A 28 -32.23 -69.09 49.04
CA PRO A 28 -33.06 -68.66 47.92
C PRO A 28 -32.57 -67.33 47.38
N VAL A 29 -32.27 -67.27 46.09
CA VAL A 29 -31.98 -66.02 45.36
C VAL A 29 -33.32 -65.35 45.04
N ILE A 30 -33.47 -64.08 45.43
CA ILE A 30 -34.74 -63.34 45.27
C ILE A 30 -34.50 -62.17 44.31
N LEU A 31 -35.20 -62.17 43.18
CA LEU A 31 -35.30 -61.05 42.26
C LEU A 31 -36.61 -60.31 42.52
N SER A 32 -36.54 -59.06 42.97
CA SER A 32 -37.69 -58.18 43.16
C SER A 32 -37.63 -56.99 42.22
N GLY A 33 -38.75 -56.67 41.57
CA GLY A 33 -38.94 -55.50 40.73
C GLY A 33 -40.17 -54.72 41.19
N ASN A 34 -40.03 -53.41 41.36
CA ASN A 34 -41.12 -52.51 41.68
C ASN A 34 -41.16 -51.35 40.67
N ILE A 35 -42.32 -51.17 40.04
CA ILE A 35 -42.61 -50.07 39.14
C ILE A 35 -43.74 -49.25 39.75
N THR A 36 -43.47 -47.97 40.01
CA THR A 36 -44.48 -47.01 40.43
C THR A 36 -44.61 -45.91 39.37
N LYS A 37 -45.84 -45.62 38.95
CA LYS A 37 -46.15 -44.58 37.97
C LYS A 37 -47.28 -43.69 38.49
N GLN A 38 -46.99 -42.41 38.64
CA GLN A 38 -47.97 -41.36 38.89
C GLN A 38 -48.15 -40.57 37.59
N LEU A 39 -49.37 -40.59 37.05
CA LEU A 39 -49.66 -40.07 35.71
C LEU A 39 -49.20 -38.60 35.57
N GLY A 40 -48.31 -38.32 34.61
CA GLY A 40 -47.82 -36.97 34.31
C GLY A 40 -46.84 -36.35 35.30
N LYS A 41 -46.49 -37.03 36.41
CA LYS A 41 -45.64 -36.47 37.48
C LYS A 41 -44.38 -37.30 37.79
N LYS A 42 -44.51 -38.59 38.13
CA LYS A 42 -43.39 -39.40 38.64
C LYS A 42 -43.41 -40.82 38.09
N ILE A 43 -42.24 -41.35 37.74
CA ILE A 43 -42.05 -42.76 37.37
C ILE A 43 -40.83 -43.26 38.15
N ALA A 44 -40.99 -44.30 38.97
CA ALA A 44 -39.88 -44.96 39.63
C ALA A 44 -39.86 -46.44 39.23
N LEU A 45 -38.70 -46.93 38.82
CA LEU A 45 -38.42 -48.32 38.54
C LEU A 45 -37.28 -48.76 39.45
N SER A 46 -37.43 -49.89 40.11
CA SER A 46 -36.38 -50.48 40.94
C SER A 46 -36.38 -51.98 40.75
N VAL A 47 -35.19 -52.55 40.60
CA VAL A 47 -34.95 -53.99 40.47
C VAL A 47 -33.82 -54.33 41.44
N SER A 48 -34.03 -55.31 42.30
CA SER A 48 -33.03 -55.76 43.26
C SER A 48 -32.92 -57.27 43.25
N LEU A 49 -31.70 -57.76 43.45
CA LEU A 49 -31.33 -59.16 43.51
C LEU A 49 -30.64 -59.39 44.85
N SER A 50 -31.31 -60.12 45.74
CA SER A 50 -30.83 -60.41 47.09
C SER A 50 -30.41 -61.88 47.23
N ASN A 51 -29.57 -62.14 48.25
CA ASN A 51 -29.02 -63.46 48.58
C ASN A 51 -28.11 -64.11 47.50
N LEU A 52 -27.58 -63.32 46.56
CA LEU A 52 -26.56 -63.77 45.61
C LEU A 52 -25.12 -63.52 46.13
N LEU A 53 -24.92 -62.42 46.88
CA LEU A 53 -23.66 -61.97 47.49
C LEU A 53 -23.93 -61.50 48.93
N LYS A 54 -22.89 -61.08 49.69
CA LYS A 54 -23.03 -60.57 51.07
C LYS A 54 -23.98 -59.36 51.19
N ASP A 55 -24.05 -58.52 50.15
CA ASP A 55 -24.97 -57.39 50.03
C ASP A 55 -25.91 -57.61 48.83
N ALA A 56 -27.03 -56.90 48.77
CA ALA A 56 -27.96 -56.96 47.63
C ALA A 56 -27.43 -56.15 46.43
N ALA A 57 -27.58 -56.69 45.22
CA ALA A 57 -27.40 -55.93 43.99
C ALA A 57 -28.68 -55.20 43.63
N PHE A 58 -28.61 -53.95 43.20
CA PHE A 58 -29.82 -53.22 42.80
C PHE A 58 -29.57 -52.23 41.67
N LEU A 59 -30.63 -51.98 40.91
CA LEU A 59 -30.74 -50.97 39.86
C LEU A 59 -32.03 -50.19 40.12
N SER A 60 -31.92 -48.88 40.29
CA SER A 60 -33.07 -47.99 40.41
C SER A 60 -32.98 -46.88 39.35
N ALA A 61 -34.14 -46.45 38.87
CA ALA A 61 -34.29 -45.32 37.96
C ALA A 61 -35.54 -44.54 38.38
N PHE A 62 -35.38 -43.24 38.61
CA PHE A 62 -36.41 -42.32 39.05
C PHE A 62 -36.50 -41.14 38.10
N LEU A 63 -37.65 -40.95 37.47
CA LEU A 63 -37.96 -39.82 36.61
C LEU A 63 -39.05 -38.98 37.27
N GLU A 64 -38.75 -37.73 37.55
CA GLU A 64 -39.70 -36.76 38.11
C GLU A 64 -39.86 -35.56 37.18
N LYS A 65 -41.12 -35.21 36.92
CA LYS A 65 -41.54 -34.04 36.16
C LYS A 65 -42.28 -33.10 37.10
N ARG A 66 -41.71 -31.91 37.32
CA ARG A 66 -42.36 -30.81 38.04
C ARG A 66 -42.70 -29.70 37.05
N VAL A 67 -43.98 -29.37 36.94
CA VAL A 67 -44.48 -28.28 36.11
C VAL A 67 -45.28 -27.35 37.00
N ASP A 68 -44.85 -26.11 37.05
CA ASP A 68 -45.52 -24.96 37.66
C ASP A 68 -45.70 -23.89 36.56
N ASP A 69 -46.50 -22.86 36.81
CA ASP A 69 -46.87 -21.84 35.82
C ASP A 69 -45.65 -21.15 35.17
N LYS A 70 -44.53 -21.07 35.91
CA LYS A 70 -43.28 -20.41 35.48
C LYS A 70 -42.08 -21.34 35.35
N LEU A 71 -42.19 -22.60 35.80
CA LEU A 71 -41.07 -23.53 35.94
C LEU A 71 -41.41 -24.90 35.33
N ARG A 72 -40.57 -25.36 34.40
CA ARG A 72 -40.60 -26.75 33.91
C ARG A 72 -39.29 -27.42 34.28
N GLN A 73 -39.38 -28.45 35.13
CA GLN A 73 -38.23 -29.21 35.62
C GLN A 73 -38.43 -30.70 35.36
N TYR A 74 -37.40 -31.34 34.82
CA TYR A 74 -37.29 -32.77 34.63
C TYR A 74 -36.03 -33.26 35.36
N SER A 75 -36.18 -34.16 36.32
CA SER A 75 -35.07 -34.85 36.98
C SER A 75 -35.10 -36.33 36.64
N LEU A 76 -33.95 -36.88 36.27
CA LEU A 76 -33.71 -38.29 36.08
C LEU A 76 -32.60 -38.70 37.02
N GLU A 77 -32.87 -39.62 37.93
CA GLU A 77 -31.89 -40.21 38.82
C GLU A 77 -31.81 -41.71 38.54
N GLY A 78 -30.62 -42.27 38.55
CA GLY A 78 -30.39 -43.69 38.36
C GLY A 78 -29.28 -44.15 39.29
N GLU A 79 -29.50 -45.27 39.96
CA GLU A 79 -28.52 -45.86 40.88
C GLU A 79 -28.30 -47.32 40.49
N ILE A 80 -27.05 -47.73 40.42
CA ILE A 80 -26.65 -49.11 40.16
C ILE A 80 -25.62 -49.53 41.20
N TYR A 81 -25.84 -50.68 41.82
CA TYR A 81 -24.93 -51.23 42.80
C TYR A 81 -24.79 -52.73 42.59
N LEU A 82 -23.56 -53.15 42.32
CA LEU A 82 -23.10 -54.51 42.20
C LEU A 82 -22.05 -54.74 43.30
N PRO A 83 -22.36 -55.50 44.36
CA PRO A 83 -21.48 -55.71 45.49
C PRO A 83 -20.09 -56.18 45.07
N GLY A 84 -19.05 -55.46 45.51
CA GLY A 84 -17.66 -55.79 45.23
C GLY A 84 -17.16 -55.51 43.81
N VAL A 85 -18.00 -54.95 42.91
CA VAL A 85 -17.65 -54.71 41.50
C VAL A 85 -17.87 -53.26 41.08
N LEU A 86 -19.08 -52.73 41.23
CA LEU A 86 -19.46 -51.41 40.70
C LEU A 86 -20.51 -50.75 41.60
N GLY A 87 -20.27 -49.49 41.96
CA GLY A 87 -21.30 -48.58 42.46
C GLY A 87 -21.40 -47.40 41.51
N GLY A 88 -22.61 -46.97 41.18
CA GLY A 88 -22.85 -45.88 40.25
C GLY A 88 -24.12 -45.11 40.60
N HIS A 89 -24.05 -43.80 40.51
CA HIS A 89 -25.19 -42.90 40.68
C HIS A 89 -25.15 -41.82 39.61
N ILE A 90 -26.19 -41.73 38.80
CA ILE A 90 -26.36 -40.76 37.73
C ILE A 90 -27.54 -39.87 38.11
N SER A 91 -27.35 -38.56 38.09
CA SER A 91 -28.42 -37.58 38.24
C SER A 91 -28.35 -36.57 37.10
N ALA A 92 -29.45 -36.43 36.37
CA ALA A 92 -29.63 -35.46 35.31
C ALA A 92 -30.80 -34.53 35.65
N LEU A 93 -30.61 -33.24 35.45
CA LEU A 93 -31.57 -32.19 35.74
C LEU A 93 -31.69 -31.29 34.52
N LEU A 94 -32.91 -31.13 34.01
CA LEU A 94 -33.24 -30.16 32.97
C LEU A 94 -34.29 -29.21 33.52
N GLN A 95 -33.96 -27.93 33.59
CA GLN A 95 -34.83 -26.91 34.16
C GLN A 95 -34.96 -25.72 33.20
N ARG A 96 -36.20 -25.28 32.96
CA ARG A 96 -36.55 -24.11 32.16
C ARG A 96 -37.41 -23.15 32.98
N HIS A 97 -36.99 -21.89 33.05
CA HIS A 97 -37.67 -20.82 33.79
C HIS A 97 -37.54 -19.48 33.03
N GLU A 98 -38.64 -18.85 32.62
CA GLU A 98 -38.67 -17.48 32.02
C GLU A 98 -37.45 -17.10 31.13
N GLY A 99 -37.11 -17.93 30.13
CA GLY A 99 -35.98 -17.67 29.20
C GLY A 99 -34.61 -18.20 29.66
N LEU A 100 -34.49 -18.66 30.90
CA LEU A 100 -33.37 -19.39 31.45
C LEU A 100 -33.54 -20.91 31.22
N TRP A 101 -32.54 -21.52 30.61
CA TRP A 101 -32.39 -22.97 30.49
C TRP A 101 -31.18 -23.41 31.29
N SER A 102 -31.34 -24.47 32.07
CA SER A 102 -30.24 -25.08 32.80
C SER A 102 -30.30 -26.60 32.65
N HIS A 103 -29.12 -27.17 32.41
CA HIS A 103 -28.90 -28.59 32.28
C HIS A 103 -27.78 -28.99 33.22
N GLY A 104 -27.99 -30.02 34.01
CA GLY A 104 -27.00 -30.59 34.90
C GLY A 104 -26.96 -32.09 34.70
N LEU A 105 -25.76 -32.66 34.61
CA LEU A 105 -25.51 -34.10 34.63
C LEU A 105 -24.43 -34.36 35.67
N ARG A 106 -24.66 -35.27 36.59
CA ARG A 106 -23.71 -35.71 37.59
C ARG A 106 -23.64 -37.23 37.56
N ILE A 107 -22.44 -37.74 37.39
CA ILE A 107 -22.14 -39.17 37.36
C ILE A 107 -21.14 -39.43 38.47
N LYS A 108 -21.54 -40.23 39.45
CA LYS A 108 -20.69 -40.78 40.50
C LYS A 108 -20.48 -42.25 40.23
N TYR A 109 -19.25 -42.73 40.34
CA TYR A 109 -18.97 -44.15 40.23
C TYR A 109 -17.82 -44.59 41.14
N GLY A 110 -17.80 -45.87 41.46
CA GLY A 110 -16.76 -46.52 42.25
C GLY A 110 -16.59 -47.95 41.75
N LEU A 111 -15.35 -48.40 41.62
CA LEU A 111 -15.03 -49.75 41.17
C LEU A 111 -14.50 -50.56 42.36
N LEU A 112 -14.79 -51.86 42.37
CA LEU A 112 -14.29 -52.83 43.35
C LEU A 112 -14.56 -52.40 44.81
N GLY A 113 -13.51 -52.23 45.61
CA GLY A 113 -13.60 -51.84 47.02
C GLY A 113 -14.26 -50.48 47.26
N GLU A 114 -14.33 -49.62 46.24
CA GLU A 114 -14.97 -48.30 46.32
C GLU A 114 -16.44 -48.32 45.88
N ALA A 115 -17.01 -49.49 45.54
CA ALA A 115 -18.40 -49.61 45.10
C ALA A 115 -19.43 -49.13 46.16
N LYS A 116 -19.13 -49.29 47.46
CA LYS A 116 -20.02 -48.83 48.55
C LYS A 116 -19.98 -47.31 48.77
N SER A 117 -18.90 -46.65 48.39
CA SER A 117 -18.71 -45.20 48.57
C SER A 117 -18.04 -44.63 47.31
N PRO A 118 -18.81 -44.35 46.25
CA PRO A 118 -18.28 -43.84 44.98
C PRO A 118 -17.43 -42.58 45.17
N ARG A 119 -16.11 -42.68 44.93
CA ARG A 119 -15.17 -41.55 45.04
C ARG A 119 -14.99 -40.78 43.74
N HIS A 120 -15.31 -41.38 42.60
CA HIS A 120 -15.16 -40.74 41.31
C HIS A 120 -16.43 -39.97 40.97
N GLU A 121 -16.31 -38.68 40.74
CA GLU A 121 -17.42 -37.82 40.33
C GLU A 121 -17.03 -37.04 39.08
N CYS A 122 -17.93 -37.03 38.09
CA CYS A 122 -17.91 -36.16 36.95
C CYS A 122 -19.24 -35.42 36.87
N SER A 123 -19.20 -34.10 36.81
CA SER A 123 -20.37 -33.25 36.70
C SER A 123 -20.23 -32.26 35.55
N MET A 124 -21.30 -32.11 34.79
CA MET A 124 -21.46 -31.13 33.74
C MET A 124 -22.64 -30.23 34.09
N ARG A 125 -22.45 -28.92 34.01
CA ARG A 125 -23.53 -27.94 34.16
C ARG A 125 -23.50 -27.00 32.97
N GLN A 126 -24.69 -26.65 32.48
CA GLN A 126 -24.89 -25.71 31.39
C GLN A 126 -26.03 -24.79 31.78
N ARG A 127 -25.85 -23.50 31.54
CA ARG A 127 -26.82 -22.45 31.82
C ARG A 127 -26.88 -21.55 30.61
N ILE A 128 -28.06 -21.38 30.02
CA ILE A 128 -28.30 -20.50 28.88
C ILE A 128 -29.39 -19.53 29.28
N LYS A 129 -29.09 -18.24 29.31
CA LYS A 129 -30.04 -17.19 29.59
C LYS A 129 -30.19 -16.34 28.33
N VAL A 130 -31.42 -16.24 27.83
CA VAL A 130 -31.76 -15.38 26.70
C VAL A 130 -32.69 -14.28 27.19
N GLU A 131 -32.30 -13.04 26.98
CA GLU A 131 -33.13 -11.87 27.28
C GLU A 131 -33.31 -11.04 26.00
N THR A 132 -34.58 -10.78 25.66
CA THR A 132 -34.95 -9.87 24.57
C THR A 132 -35.65 -8.67 25.19
N GLY A 133 -34.97 -7.52 25.24
CA GLY A 133 -35.50 -6.30 25.83
C GLY A 133 -36.49 -5.57 24.91
N ALA A 134 -37.36 -4.73 25.50
CA ALA A 134 -38.33 -3.91 24.77
C ALA A 134 -37.71 -2.89 23.79
N HIS A 135 -36.39 -2.69 23.83
CA HIS A 135 -35.64 -1.75 22.97
C HIS A 135 -34.81 -2.46 21.89
N GLY A 136 -35.13 -3.73 21.58
CA GLY A 136 -34.43 -4.49 20.53
C GLY A 136 -33.00 -4.92 20.90
N VAL A 137 -32.64 -4.84 22.18
CA VAL A 137 -31.36 -5.35 22.69
C VAL A 137 -31.51 -6.85 22.97
N TYR A 138 -30.69 -7.63 22.29
CA TYR A 138 -30.57 -9.08 22.49
C TYR A 138 -29.39 -9.36 23.42
N LYS A 139 -29.63 -10.10 24.51
CA LYS A 139 -28.59 -10.56 25.42
C LYS A 139 -28.62 -12.08 25.54
N LEU A 140 -27.46 -12.70 25.38
CA LEU A 140 -27.23 -14.12 25.49
C LEU A 140 -26.08 -14.37 26.46
N ASP A 141 -26.36 -15.11 27.54
CA ASP A 141 -25.35 -15.55 28.52
C ASP A 141 -25.35 -17.08 28.55
N ILE A 142 -24.23 -17.69 28.17
CA ILE A 142 -24.01 -19.13 28.19
C ILE A 142 -22.88 -19.45 29.16
N GLY A 143 -23.22 -20.12 30.25
CA GLY A 143 -22.27 -20.72 31.17
C GLY A 143 -22.19 -22.23 30.96
N HIS A 144 -20.98 -22.77 30.94
CA HIS A 144 -20.71 -24.20 30.92
C HIS A 144 -19.63 -24.52 31.93
N GLU A 145 -19.87 -25.52 32.77
CA GLU A 145 -18.91 -26.02 33.74
C GLU A 145 -18.78 -27.53 33.58
N PHE A 146 -17.54 -28.01 33.54
CA PHE A 146 -17.22 -29.41 33.52
C PHE A 146 -16.17 -29.70 34.58
N HIS A 147 -16.48 -30.63 35.47
CA HIS A 147 -15.63 -31.00 36.60
C HIS A 147 -15.59 -32.51 36.76
N CYS A 148 -14.40 -33.09 36.70
CA CYS A 148 -14.14 -34.50 36.95
C CYS A 148 -13.00 -34.64 37.96
N VAL A 149 -13.23 -35.43 39.01
CA VAL A 149 -12.24 -35.70 40.07
C VAL A 149 -11.04 -36.50 39.55
N GLN A 150 -11.28 -37.43 38.61
CA GLN A 150 -10.25 -38.34 38.10
C GLN A 150 -9.31 -37.71 37.07
N THR A 151 -9.79 -36.70 36.35
CA THR A 151 -9.06 -36.08 35.23
C THR A 151 -9.08 -34.56 35.35
N PRO A 152 -8.51 -33.99 36.44
CA PRO A 152 -8.65 -32.58 36.76
C PRO A 152 -7.99 -31.65 35.72
N SER A 153 -7.15 -32.18 34.83
CA SER A 153 -6.58 -31.45 33.69
C SER A 153 -7.62 -31.02 32.64
N TYR A 154 -8.75 -31.72 32.55
CA TYR A 154 -9.83 -31.42 31.61
C TYR A 154 -10.94 -30.55 32.20
N ASN A 155 -10.87 -30.24 33.49
CA ASN A 155 -11.85 -29.38 34.13
C ASN A 155 -11.83 -28.00 33.50
N HIS A 156 -13.00 -27.44 33.24
CA HIS A 156 -13.11 -26.13 32.63
C HIS A 156 -14.44 -25.43 32.94
N ARG A 157 -14.38 -24.11 32.92
CA ARG A 157 -15.53 -23.20 32.96
C ARG A 157 -15.45 -22.28 31.75
N VAL A 158 -16.49 -22.30 30.93
CA VAL A 158 -16.65 -21.46 29.74
C VAL A 158 -17.83 -20.53 29.99
N ASN A 159 -17.60 -19.22 29.90
CA ASN A 159 -18.63 -18.20 29.98
C ASN A 159 -18.62 -17.41 28.67
N LEU A 160 -19.73 -17.43 27.94
CA LEU A 160 -19.96 -16.60 26.76
C LEU A 160 -21.02 -15.55 27.09
N LYS A 161 -20.67 -14.28 26.92
CA LYS A 161 -21.60 -13.16 26.97
C LYS A 161 -21.68 -12.54 25.58
N HIS A 162 -22.90 -12.38 25.08
CA HIS A 162 -23.15 -11.73 23.80
C HIS A 162 -24.29 -10.73 23.94
N GLU A 163 -24.02 -9.49 23.57
CA GLU A 163 -24.99 -8.40 23.55
C GLU A 163 -25.02 -7.81 22.13
N ALA A 164 -26.21 -7.68 21.55
CA ALA A 164 -26.40 -7.11 20.22
C ALA A 164 -27.56 -6.11 20.20
N SER A 165 -27.33 -5.00 19.52
CA SER A 165 -28.30 -3.95 19.21
C SER A 165 -28.05 -3.40 17.80
N ALA A 166 -28.87 -2.46 17.34
CA ALA A 166 -28.69 -1.84 16.02
C ALA A 166 -27.37 -1.05 15.88
N SER A 167 -26.80 -0.56 16.99
CA SER A 167 -25.61 0.30 16.99
C SER A 167 -24.39 -0.30 17.71
N TRP A 168 -24.57 -1.45 18.38
CA TRP A 168 -23.55 -2.05 19.23
C TRP A 168 -23.63 -3.58 19.19
N LEU A 169 -22.48 -4.24 19.06
CA LEU A 169 -22.34 -5.67 19.23
C LEU A 169 -21.11 -5.95 20.09
N SER A 170 -21.28 -6.75 21.14
CA SER A 170 -20.22 -7.18 22.03
C SER A 170 -20.32 -8.67 22.29
N SER A 171 -19.24 -9.38 22.06
CA SER A 171 -19.12 -10.82 22.32
C SER A 171 -17.87 -11.06 23.16
N GLN A 172 -18.00 -11.76 24.27
CA GLN A 172 -16.90 -12.08 25.17
C GLN A 172 -16.98 -13.56 25.54
N VAL A 173 -15.88 -14.29 25.33
CA VAL A 173 -15.70 -15.67 25.75
C VAL A 173 -14.56 -15.73 26.76
N GLU A 174 -14.86 -16.23 27.95
CA GLU A 174 -13.89 -16.51 28.99
C GLU A 174 -13.82 -18.02 29.23
N VAL A 175 -12.63 -18.60 29.12
CA VAL A 175 -12.38 -20.02 29.37
C VAL A 175 -11.32 -20.15 30.45
N ASN A 176 -11.71 -20.70 31.60
CA ASN A 176 -10.82 -21.10 32.68
C ASN A 176 -10.69 -22.64 32.65
N TYR A 177 -9.47 -23.17 32.62
CA TYR A 177 -9.26 -24.61 32.49
C TYR A 177 -8.13 -25.16 33.37
N GLY A 178 -8.08 -26.47 33.54
CA GLY A 178 -7.08 -27.17 34.32
C GLY A 178 -7.49 -27.38 35.78
N LYS A 179 -6.51 -27.71 36.62
CA LYS A 179 -6.75 -28.15 38.02
C LYS A 179 -7.43 -27.08 38.88
N HIS A 180 -7.02 -25.82 38.71
CA HIS A 180 -7.44 -24.66 39.50
C HIS A 180 -8.47 -23.80 38.74
N TRP A 181 -9.32 -24.41 37.91
CA TRP A 181 -10.25 -23.71 37.02
C TRP A 181 -11.27 -22.81 37.75
N ASP A 182 -11.51 -23.07 39.03
CA ASP A 182 -12.45 -22.38 39.91
C ASP A 182 -11.80 -21.27 40.75
N GLU A 183 -10.46 -21.19 40.78
CA GLU A 183 -9.71 -20.17 41.50
C GLU A 183 -9.63 -18.86 40.70
N THR A 184 -9.67 -17.72 41.40
CA THR A 184 -9.56 -16.39 40.79
C THR A 184 -8.19 -16.12 40.16
N ASP A 185 -7.14 -16.73 40.72
CA ASP A 185 -5.74 -16.50 40.34
C ASP A 185 -5.23 -17.52 39.31
N ASN A 186 -6.15 -18.25 38.67
CA ASN A 186 -5.80 -19.26 37.68
C ASN A 186 -5.08 -18.65 36.48
N LYS A 187 -3.85 -19.10 36.22
CA LYS A 187 -3.06 -18.69 35.05
C LYS A 187 -3.55 -19.33 33.75
N LYS A 188 -4.31 -20.42 33.81
CA LYS A 188 -4.89 -21.12 32.64
C LYS A 188 -6.22 -20.52 32.24
N LYS A 189 -6.14 -19.26 31.79
CA LYS A 189 -7.27 -18.42 31.41
C LYS A 189 -7.08 -17.90 29.99
N LEU A 190 -8.11 -18.09 29.17
CA LEU A 190 -8.22 -17.56 27.81
C LEU A 190 -9.41 -16.60 27.78
N LEU A 191 -9.17 -15.37 27.35
CA LEU A 191 -10.21 -14.36 27.14
C LEU A 191 -10.18 -13.92 25.69
N ILE A 192 -11.32 -14.02 25.02
CA ILE A 192 -11.54 -13.55 23.66
C ILE A 192 -12.68 -12.56 23.72
N SER A 193 -12.48 -11.33 23.24
CA SER A 193 -13.52 -10.33 23.17
C SER A 193 -13.55 -9.65 21.81
N GLN A 194 -14.76 -9.39 21.34
CA GLN A 194 -15.05 -8.66 20.11
C GLN A 194 -16.05 -7.56 20.45
N ALA A 195 -15.78 -6.34 20.01
CA ALA A 195 -16.71 -5.22 20.10
C ALA A 195 -16.82 -4.53 18.73
N LEU A 196 -18.04 -4.26 18.30
CA LEU A 196 -18.36 -3.49 17.11
C LEU A 196 -19.32 -2.37 17.51
N LYS A 197 -18.95 -1.13 17.21
CA LYS A 197 -19.76 0.04 17.47
C LYS A 197 -20.02 0.77 16.15
N ASN A 198 -21.29 0.98 15.86
CA ASN A 198 -21.75 1.83 14.77
C ASN A 198 -22.28 3.13 15.37
N SER A 199 -21.56 4.23 15.14
CA SER A 199 -21.93 5.58 15.55
C SER A 199 -22.25 6.46 14.34
N SER A 200 -22.76 5.84 13.28
CA SER A 200 -23.15 6.55 12.06
C SER A 200 -24.42 7.36 12.27
N GLY A 201 -24.47 8.53 11.64
CA GLY A 201 -25.62 9.42 11.55
C GLY A 201 -25.77 9.98 10.14
N PRO A 202 -26.65 10.97 9.92
CA PRO A 202 -26.99 11.45 8.58
C PRO A 202 -25.82 12.06 7.79
N SER A 203 -24.82 12.62 8.48
CA SER A 203 -23.70 13.35 7.87
C SER A 203 -22.32 12.77 8.18
N VAL A 204 -22.27 11.69 8.98
CA VAL A 204 -21.05 11.03 9.45
C VAL A 204 -21.27 9.54 9.50
N VAL A 205 -20.37 8.76 8.93
CA VAL A 205 -20.30 7.31 9.07
C VAL A 205 -19.11 7.00 9.98
N SER A 206 -19.34 6.27 11.06
CA SER A 206 -18.32 5.96 12.06
C SER A 206 -18.47 4.51 12.52
N TYR A 207 -17.48 3.69 12.18
CA TYR A 207 -17.38 2.30 12.62
C TYR A 207 -16.13 2.12 13.47
N PHE A 208 -16.31 1.46 14.61
CA PHE A 208 -15.22 1.03 15.48
C PHE A 208 -15.34 -0.47 15.69
N MET A 209 -14.27 -1.20 15.45
CA MET A 209 -14.16 -2.63 15.71
C MET A 209 -12.93 -2.87 16.58
N GLU A 210 -13.11 -3.65 17.63
CA GLU A 210 -12.03 -4.11 18.50
C GLU A 210 -12.11 -5.62 18.64
N PHE A 211 -10.96 -6.27 18.52
CA PHE A 211 -10.76 -7.66 18.84
C PHE A 211 -9.62 -7.76 19.85
N ALA A 212 -9.84 -8.43 20.98
CA ALA A 212 -8.81 -8.69 21.96
C ALA A 212 -8.74 -10.18 22.31
N LEU A 213 -7.52 -10.66 22.45
CA LEU A 213 -7.18 -12.03 22.84
C LEU A 213 -6.15 -11.96 23.95
N GLN A 214 -6.48 -12.53 25.09
CA GLN A 214 -5.58 -12.61 26.23
C GLN A 214 -5.39 -14.07 26.64
N VAL A 215 -4.13 -14.51 26.70
CA VAL A 215 -3.72 -15.83 27.16
C VAL A 215 -2.75 -15.64 28.33
N VAL A 216 -3.26 -15.80 29.56
CA VAL A 216 -2.52 -15.43 30.78
C VAL A 216 -1.26 -16.29 30.97
N GLU A 217 -1.35 -17.61 30.75
CA GLU A 217 -0.22 -18.54 30.88
C GLU A 217 0.94 -18.22 29.94
N LYS A 218 0.65 -17.70 28.74
CA LYS A 218 1.65 -17.35 27.72
C LYS A 218 2.05 -15.88 27.75
N GLN A 219 1.50 -15.10 28.67
CA GLN A 219 1.68 -13.64 28.73
C GLN A 219 1.39 -12.96 27.38
N VAL A 220 0.39 -13.47 26.65
CA VAL A 220 -0.05 -12.90 25.37
C VAL A 220 -1.23 -11.99 25.63
N ASN A 221 -1.09 -10.72 25.28
CA ASN A 221 -2.16 -9.73 25.24
C ASN A 221 -2.17 -9.10 23.84
N TYR A 222 -3.05 -9.60 23.00
CA TYR A 222 -3.24 -9.14 21.64
C TYR A 222 -4.49 -8.26 21.56
N ARG A 223 -4.38 -7.12 20.92
CA ARG A 223 -5.51 -6.21 20.66
C ARG A 223 -5.38 -5.64 19.25
N ALA A 224 -6.42 -5.81 18.43
CA ALA A 224 -6.53 -5.21 17.12
C ALA A 224 -7.73 -4.26 17.11
N GLN A 225 -7.50 -3.02 16.68
CA GLN A 225 -8.51 -1.98 16.58
C GLN A 225 -8.58 -1.46 15.15
N LEU A 226 -9.78 -1.46 14.58
CA LEU A 226 -10.09 -0.84 13.30
C LEU A 226 -11.05 0.31 13.54
N GLN A 227 -10.65 1.50 13.13
CA GLN A 227 -11.44 2.71 13.18
C GLN A 227 -11.66 3.21 11.76
N HIS A 228 -12.92 3.43 11.40
CA HIS A 228 -13.29 4.06 10.14
C HIS A 228 -14.21 5.24 10.44
N LEU A 229 -13.81 6.42 9.96
CA LEU A 229 -14.58 7.64 10.07
C LEU A 229 -14.69 8.25 8.67
N HIS A 230 -15.90 8.66 8.31
CA HIS A 230 -16.20 9.33 7.06
C HIS A 230 -17.24 10.43 7.29
N SER A 231 -16.97 11.65 6.85
CA SER A 231 -17.80 12.83 7.10
C SER A 231 -18.00 13.65 5.84
N TRP A 232 -19.18 14.26 5.73
CA TRP A 232 -19.69 14.95 4.53
C TRP A 232 -20.19 16.37 4.80
N GLN A 233 -19.94 16.92 5.99
CA GLN A 233 -20.62 18.13 6.46
C GLN A 233 -20.23 19.41 5.69
N VAL A 234 -19.01 19.52 5.17
CA VAL A 234 -18.49 20.73 4.49
C VAL A 234 -17.54 20.40 3.33
N TYR A 235 -16.81 19.29 3.47
CA TYR A 235 -15.91 18.68 2.51
C TYR A 235 -15.95 17.17 2.78
N TRP A 236 -15.57 16.37 1.79
CA TRP A 236 -15.52 14.93 1.95
C TRP A 236 -14.24 14.58 2.70
N GLN A 237 -14.35 13.95 3.86
CA GLN A 237 -13.19 13.52 4.62
C GLN A 237 -13.41 12.10 5.08
N GLY A 238 -12.42 11.24 4.88
CA GLY A 238 -12.42 9.95 5.56
C GLY A 238 -11.04 9.54 6.04
N SER A 239 -11.07 8.69 7.05
CA SER A 239 -9.89 8.14 7.69
C SER A 239 -10.19 6.72 8.12
N SER A 240 -9.29 5.81 7.77
CA SER A 240 -9.32 4.43 8.24
C SER A 240 -8.00 4.12 8.92
N SER A 241 -8.02 3.71 10.17
CA SER A 241 -6.83 3.29 10.91
C SER A 241 -7.01 1.89 11.45
N LEU A 242 -5.95 1.10 11.35
CA LEU A 242 -5.80 -0.23 11.89
C LEU A 242 -4.58 -0.24 12.80
N GLU A 243 -4.79 -0.52 14.08
CA GLU A 243 -3.72 -0.64 15.06
C GLU A 243 -3.74 -2.04 15.66
N VAL A 244 -2.58 -2.68 15.68
CA VAL A 244 -2.40 -4.00 16.28
C VAL A 244 -1.36 -3.86 17.37
N GLN A 245 -1.78 -4.20 18.58
CA GLN A 245 -0.99 -4.19 19.81
C GLN A 245 -0.75 -5.62 20.28
N CYS A 246 0.50 -5.94 20.58
CA CYS A 246 0.92 -7.20 21.17
C CYS A 246 1.77 -6.90 22.41
N ASN A 247 1.32 -7.33 23.58
CA ASN A 247 2.03 -7.21 24.86
C ASN A 247 2.44 -5.75 25.19
N GLY A 248 1.61 -4.77 24.83
CA GLY A 248 1.88 -3.35 25.07
C GLY A 248 2.76 -2.66 24.02
N HIS A 249 3.28 -3.40 23.03
CA HIS A 249 3.95 -2.84 21.87
C HIS A 249 2.99 -2.79 20.67
N VAL A 250 3.15 -1.80 19.78
CA VAL A 250 2.38 -1.70 18.53
C VAL A 250 3.26 -2.24 17.40
N PRO A 251 3.30 -3.56 17.13
CA PRO A 251 4.10 -4.10 16.03
C PRO A 251 3.59 -3.67 14.66
N PHE A 252 2.30 -3.35 14.53
CA PHE A 252 1.70 -2.97 13.25
C PHE A 252 0.70 -1.82 13.45
N GLY A 253 0.90 -0.75 12.69
CA GLY A 253 -0.04 0.36 12.57
C GLY A 253 -0.19 0.76 11.11
N ALA A 254 -1.42 0.85 10.61
CA ALA A 254 -1.72 1.34 9.27
C ALA A 254 -2.80 2.41 9.37
N GLY A 255 -2.60 3.54 8.69
CA GLY A 255 -3.53 4.65 8.67
C GLY A 255 -3.65 5.22 7.27
N LEU A 256 -4.87 5.25 6.74
CA LEU A 256 -5.22 5.90 5.49
C LEU A 256 -6.09 7.12 5.82
N ARG A 257 -5.73 8.28 5.29
CA ARG A 257 -6.49 9.53 5.39
C ARG A 257 -6.72 10.06 3.98
N TRP A 258 -7.94 10.49 3.70
CA TRP A 258 -8.30 11.18 2.47
C TRP A 258 -9.21 12.36 2.78
N ARG A 259 -9.02 13.44 2.04
CA ARG A 259 -9.83 14.64 2.14
C ARG A 259 -10.00 15.20 0.74
N ASP A 260 -11.24 15.42 0.33
CA ASP A 260 -11.59 16.12 -0.89
C ASP A 260 -12.36 17.40 -0.54
N ALA A 261 -11.72 18.52 -0.82
CA ALA A 261 -12.24 19.87 -0.64
C ALA A 261 -12.47 20.57 -2.00
N SER A 262 -12.66 19.80 -3.07
CA SER A 262 -12.94 20.30 -4.42
C SER A 262 -14.26 21.09 -4.45
N ARG A 263 -14.24 22.26 -5.11
CA ARG A 263 -15.38 23.17 -5.22
C ARG A 263 -15.36 23.91 -6.55
N ASN A 264 -16.54 24.24 -7.08
CA ASN A 264 -16.69 25.07 -8.28
C ASN A 264 -15.90 24.56 -9.50
N GLY A 265 -15.77 23.24 -9.66
CA GLY A 265 -14.98 22.64 -10.76
C GLY A 265 -13.46 22.72 -10.60
N LEU A 266 -12.95 23.17 -9.44
CA LEU A 266 -11.53 23.14 -9.09
C LEU A 266 -11.23 21.98 -8.15
N THR A 267 -10.18 21.23 -8.46
CA THR A 267 -9.77 20.04 -7.71
C THR A 267 -8.90 20.42 -6.51
N LYS A 268 -9.26 19.94 -5.31
CA LYS A 268 -8.42 20.04 -4.11
C LYS A 268 -8.55 18.78 -3.28
N TRP A 269 -7.53 17.92 -3.34
CA TRP A 269 -7.50 16.64 -2.66
C TRP A 269 -6.23 16.44 -1.84
N GLU A 270 -6.35 15.83 -0.67
CA GLU A 270 -5.26 15.47 0.23
C GLU A 270 -5.38 13.98 0.59
N GLY A 271 -4.33 13.22 0.37
CA GLY A 271 -4.21 11.81 0.76
C GLY A 271 -3.02 11.60 1.68
N GLY A 272 -3.15 10.68 2.63
CA GLY A 272 -2.07 10.32 3.54
C GLY A 272 -2.10 8.84 3.87
N LEU A 273 -0.96 8.19 3.79
CA LEU A 273 -0.72 6.82 4.20
C LEU A 273 0.36 6.83 5.29
N ASN A 274 0.08 6.18 6.40
CA ASN A 274 1.04 5.89 7.44
C ASN A 274 1.06 4.38 7.65
N LEU A 275 2.24 3.77 7.58
CA LEU A 275 2.44 2.34 7.78
C LEU A 275 3.67 2.15 8.66
N ASP A 276 3.46 1.54 9.82
CA ASP A 276 4.51 1.20 10.77
C ASP A 276 4.46 -0.32 11.01
N THR A 277 5.51 -1.00 10.59
CA THR A 277 5.69 -2.46 10.72
C THR A 277 7.08 -2.76 11.28
N PRO A 278 7.40 -3.96 11.78
CA PRO A 278 8.70 -4.22 12.38
C PRO A 278 9.88 -3.98 11.43
N TRP A 279 9.67 -4.09 10.11
CA TRP A 279 10.72 -3.97 9.09
C TRP A 279 10.69 -2.68 8.28
N LEU A 280 9.55 -1.99 8.25
CA LEU A 280 9.34 -0.81 7.41
C LEU A 280 8.52 0.24 8.17
N TYR A 281 9.04 1.46 8.19
CA TYR A 281 8.26 2.66 8.46
C TYR A 281 8.06 3.40 7.13
N LEU A 282 6.82 3.76 6.80
CA LEU A 282 6.45 4.48 5.60
C LEU A 282 5.39 5.52 5.94
N TYR A 283 5.73 6.79 5.73
CA TYR A 283 4.80 7.90 5.72
C TYR A 283 4.80 8.49 4.32
N ALA A 284 3.62 8.55 3.69
CA ALA A 284 3.43 9.16 2.39
C ALA A 284 2.24 10.11 2.45
N ALA A 285 2.43 11.37 2.07
CA ALA A 285 1.35 12.33 1.94
C ALA A 285 1.34 12.93 0.54
N HIS A 286 0.15 13.14 -0.01
CA HIS A 286 -0.03 13.70 -1.33
C HIS A 286 -1.09 14.79 -1.27
N LYS A 287 -0.80 15.94 -1.87
CA LYS A 287 -1.71 17.08 -1.95
C LYS A 287 -1.79 17.51 -3.40
N LEU A 288 -2.99 17.46 -3.96
CA LEU A 288 -3.31 18.01 -5.27
C LEU A 288 -4.16 19.26 -5.06
N HIS A 289 -3.71 20.37 -5.62
CA HIS A 289 -4.40 21.64 -5.55
C HIS A 289 -4.44 22.31 -6.91
N GLN A 290 -5.64 22.64 -7.37
CA GLN A 290 -5.89 23.39 -8.59
C GLN A 290 -6.32 24.82 -8.21
N PRO A 291 -5.40 25.79 -8.08
CA PRO A 291 -5.75 27.16 -7.70
C PRO A 291 -6.59 27.89 -8.75
N GLN A 292 -6.44 27.54 -10.04
CA GLN A 292 -7.22 28.07 -11.17
C GLN A 292 -7.36 26.98 -12.24
N HIS A 293 -8.34 27.09 -13.15
CA HIS A 293 -8.60 26.04 -14.16
C HIS A 293 -7.37 25.63 -14.99
N SER A 294 -6.49 26.58 -15.27
CA SER A 294 -5.25 26.40 -16.04
C SER A 294 -4.03 25.99 -15.21
N ALA A 295 -4.11 25.86 -13.89
CA ALA A 295 -2.93 25.58 -13.07
C ALA A 295 -3.15 24.46 -12.06
N TYR A 296 -2.18 23.57 -11.96
CA TYR A 296 -2.16 22.43 -11.06
C TYR A 296 -0.89 22.46 -10.21
N SER A 297 -1.04 22.20 -8.93
CA SER A 297 0.04 22.05 -7.97
C SER A 297 -0.09 20.71 -7.28
N VAL A 298 0.97 19.93 -7.25
CA VAL A 298 1.05 18.62 -6.61
C VAL A 298 2.23 18.64 -5.65
N THR A 299 1.99 18.30 -4.40
CA THR A 299 3.03 18.13 -3.39
C THR A 299 2.97 16.71 -2.86
N THR A 300 4.07 15.98 -2.99
CA THR A 300 4.22 14.63 -2.42
C THR A 300 5.32 14.67 -1.37
N GLU A 301 5.01 14.16 -0.18
CA GLU A 301 5.94 13.99 0.91
C GLU A 301 6.12 12.50 1.19
N LEU A 302 7.37 12.06 1.31
CA LEU A 302 7.72 10.66 1.55
C LEU A 302 8.79 10.56 2.63
N THR A 303 8.50 9.78 3.66
CA THR A 303 9.46 9.41 4.69
C THR A 303 9.46 7.90 4.84
N THR A 304 10.64 7.29 4.74
CA THR A 304 10.86 5.86 4.93
C THR A 304 11.92 5.62 6.01
N GLY A 305 11.78 4.54 6.77
CA GLY A 305 12.73 4.16 7.82
C GLY A 305 12.88 2.65 8.00
N LYS A 306 13.76 2.26 8.93
CA LYS A 306 14.16 0.88 9.24
C LYS A 306 15.05 0.28 8.15
N ALA A 307 14.52 -0.52 7.22
CA ALA A 307 15.32 -1.15 6.17
C ALA A 307 15.87 -0.16 5.11
N LEU A 308 15.16 0.93 4.85
CA LEU A 308 15.56 2.01 3.95
C LEU A 308 15.27 3.34 4.67
N SER A 309 16.24 4.25 4.75
CA SER A 309 16.07 5.52 5.46
C SER A 309 16.05 6.70 4.50
N ILE A 310 14.87 7.21 4.16
CA ILE A 310 14.66 8.48 3.47
C ILE A 310 13.90 9.40 4.42
N LYS A 311 14.51 10.52 4.82
CA LYS A 311 13.86 11.47 5.72
C LYS A 311 13.30 12.65 4.95
N ASN A 312 11.98 12.82 4.98
CA ASN A 312 11.25 13.98 4.48
C ASN A 312 11.62 14.35 3.04
N LEU A 313 11.50 13.41 2.10
CA LEU A 313 11.62 13.72 0.68
C LEU A 313 10.36 14.45 0.23
N ILE A 314 10.51 15.68 -0.26
CA ILE A 314 9.41 16.49 -0.77
C ILE A 314 9.59 16.66 -2.28
N VAL A 315 8.51 16.39 -3.02
CA VAL A 315 8.40 16.59 -4.46
C VAL A 315 7.24 17.55 -4.71
N GLU A 316 7.57 18.74 -5.17
CA GLU A 316 6.63 19.78 -5.60
C GLU A 316 6.62 19.84 -7.12
N LEU A 317 5.43 19.75 -7.70
CA LEU A 317 5.18 19.84 -9.12
C LEU A 317 4.16 20.94 -9.34
N PHE A 318 4.46 21.88 -10.22
CA PHE A 318 3.56 22.93 -10.63
C PHE A 318 3.46 22.91 -12.14
N TYR A 319 2.24 22.93 -12.67
CA TYR A 319 1.97 23.01 -14.09
C TYR A 319 0.94 24.10 -14.35
N LYS A 320 1.15 24.91 -15.38
CA LYS A 320 0.25 25.98 -15.77
C LYS A 320 0.13 26.05 -17.28
N ASP A 321 -1.09 26.08 -17.79
CA ASP A 321 -1.41 26.10 -19.22
C ASP A 321 -2.26 27.33 -19.57
N GLN A 322 -1.63 28.36 -20.11
CA GLN A 322 -2.30 29.58 -20.58
C GLN A 322 -2.57 29.54 -22.09
N GLY A 323 -2.71 28.34 -22.67
CA GLY A 323 -2.97 28.14 -24.11
C GLY A 323 -1.67 28.18 -24.92
N ASN A 324 -1.20 29.40 -25.24
CA ASN A 324 0.03 29.58 -26.04
C ASN A 324 1.31 29.49 -25.21
N GLU A 325 1.20 29.59 -23.88
CA GLU A 325 2.31 29.52 -22.94
C GLU A 325 2.02 28.46 -21.88
N LYS A 326 2.99 27.59 -21.66
CA LYS A 326 2.94 26.51 -20.68
C LYS A 326 4.14 26.60 -19.76
N GLU A 327 3.90 26.57 -18.46
CA GLU A 327 4.95 26.60 -17.44
C GLU A 327 4.91 25.32 -16.63
N GLY A 328 6.08 24.73 -16.39
CA GLY A 328 6.27 23.57 -15.53
C GLY A 328 7.36 23.83 -14.51
N LYS A 329 7.11 23.59 -13.23
CA LYS A 329 8.12 23.63 -12.17
C LYS A 329 8.15 22.29 -11.46
N VAL A 330 9.35 21.75 -11.27
CA VAL A 330 9.61 20.56 -10.49
C VAL A 330 10.62 20.95 -9.43
N HIS A 331 10.34 20.65 -8.17
CA HIS A 331 11.25 20.91 -7.07
C HIS A 331 11.27 19.71 -6.13
N ILE A 332 12.43 19.08 -6.03
CA ILE A 332 12.68 17.87 -5.25
C ILE A 332 13.72 18.24 -4.19
N TYR A 333 13.38 18.14 -2.92
CA TYR A 333 14.30 18.51 -1.85
C TYR A 333 14.11 17.67 -0.59
N THR A 334 15.16 17.67 0.24
CA THR A 334 15.23 16.95 1.52
C THR A 334 15.57 17.98 2.63
N PRO A 335 14.60 18.46 3.42
CA PRO A 335 14.79 19.59 4.35
C PRO A 335 15.76 19.32 5.51
N ALA A 336 15.77 18.08 6.02
CA ALA A 336 16.48 17.73 7.25
C ALA A 336 17.96 17.35 7.03
N THR A 337 18.34 17.06 5.79
CA THR A 337 19.65 16.55 5.39
C THR A 337 19.78 16.83 3.91
N THR A 338 20.71 17.70 3.47
CA THR A 338 20.92 18.05 2.06
C THR A 338 21.52 16.87 1.27
N TYR A 339 20.75 15.79 1.10
CA TYR A 339 21.14 14.67 0.25
C TYR A 339 20.96 15.05 -1.22
N LEU A 340 19.88 15.77 -1.51
CA LEU A 340 19.48 16.15 -2.85
C LEU A 340 18.54 17.37 -2.80
N GLN A 341 18.87 18.38 -3.59
CA GLN A 341 17.99 19.47 -3.97
C GLN A 341 18.07 19.61 -5.48
N ALA A 342 16.99 19.35 -6.19
CA ALA A 342 16.90 19.49 -7.63
C ALA A 342 15.68 20.33 -7.97
N SER A 343 15.87 21.37 -8.76
CA SER A 343 14.78 22.20 -9.28
C SER A 343 14.88 22.25 -10.79
N THR A 344 13.75 22.21 -11.46
CA THR A 344 13.64 22.39 -12.90
C THR A 344 12.45 23.29 -13.19
N PHE A 345 12.71 24.37 -13.90
CA PHE A 345 11.73 25.29 -14.44
C PHE A 345 11.71 25.15 -15.96
N ASN A 346 10.55 24.96 -16.54
CA ASN A 346 10.34 24.92 -17.99
C ASN A 346 9.27 25.94 -18.35
N SER A 347 9.53 26.73 -19.38
CA SER A 347 8.56 27.58 -20.04
C SER A 347 8.56 27.24 -21.52
N LEU A 348 7.38 26.88 -22.04
CA LEU A 348 7.15 26.55 -23.43
C LEU A 348 6.13 27.54 -23.99
N GLY A 349 6.61 28.47 -24.81
CA GLY A 349 5.78 29.33 -25.65
C GLY A 349 5.55 28.72 -27.03
N LYS A 350 4.92 29.49 -27.93
CA LYS A 350 4.60 29.06 -29.30
C LYS A 350 5.82 28.57 -30.10
N ASN A 351 6.93 29.32 -30.00
CA ASN A 351 8.16 29.09 -30.78
C ASN A 351 9.42 29.07 -29.90
N VAL A 352 9.27 29.18 -28.58
CA VAL A 352 10.38 29.33 -27.63
C VAL A 352 10.22 28.29 -26.52
N LEU A 353 11.31 27.58 -26.23
CA LEU A 353 11.45 26.71 -25.08
C LEU A 353 12.60 27.24 -24.22
N HIS A 354 12.30 27.57 -22.97
CA HIS A 354 13.29 27.91 -21.95
C HIS A 354 13.22 26.88 -20.83
N SER A 355 14.34 26.21 -20.56
CA SER A 355 14.47 25.26 -19.46
C SER A 355 15.64 25.69 -18.59
N TYR A 356 15.41 25.73 -17.28
CA TYR A 356 16.40 26.07 -16.29
C TYR A 356 16.37 25.01 -15.19
N SER A 357 17.50 24.37 -14.92
CA SER A 357 17.61 23.37 -13.87
C SER A 357 18.76 23.66 -12.93
N GLU A 358 18.55 23.43 -11.64
CA GLU A 358 19.58 23.48 -10.62
C GLU A 358 19.61 22.16 -9.87
N MET A 359 20.81 21.66 -9.58
CA MET A 359 21.00 20.45 -8.80
C MET A 359 22.14 20.62 -7.80
N ILE A 360 21.85 20.26 -6.55
CA ILE A 360 22.80 20.15 -5.45
C ILE A 360 22.61 18.77 -4.85
N SER A 361 23.70 18.05 -4.58
CA SER A 361 23.65 16.78 -3.87
C SER A 361 24.77 16.68 -2.85
N LEU A 362 24.78 15.60 -2.06
CA LEU A 362 25.86 15.36 -1.11
C LEU A 362 27.24 15.20 -1.78
N TRP A 363 27.28 14.79 -3.06
CA TRP A 363 28.52 14.51 -3.80
C TRP A 363 28.87 15.59 -4.81
N ASN A 364 27.91 16.43 -5.20
CA ASN A 364 28.11 17.49 -6.21
C ASN A 364 27.73 18.86 -5.65
N GLN A 365 28.64 19.83 -5.85
CA GLN A 365 28.36 21.26 -5.69
C GLN A 365 27.29 21.71 -6.70
N LEU A 366 26.69 22.89 -6.49
CA LEU A 366 25.64 23.44 -7.35
C LEU A 366 25.99 23.37 -8.85
N VAL A 367 25.18 22.60 -9.59
CA VAL A 367 25.20 22.53 -11.06
C VAL A 367 23.96 23.23 -11.58
N LYS A 368 24.15 24.19 -12.48
CA LYS A 368 23.10 24.91 -13.19
C LYS A 368 23.10 24.49 -14.65
N ASN A 369 21.93 24.25 -15.20
CA ASN A 369 21.72 23.99 -16.61
C ASN A 369 20.69 24.98 -17.16
N GLU A 370 20.97 25.57 -18.30
CA GLU A 370 20.05 26.45 -19.03
C GLU A 370 19.98 25.96 -20.48
N ILE A 371 18.77 25.72 -20.97
CA ILE A 371 18.48 25.38 -22.36
C ILE A 371 17.52 26.44 -22.89
N HIS A 372 17.91 27.12 -23.95
CA HIS A 372 17.06 28.08 -24.66
C HIS A 372 17.00 27.67 -26.13
N LEU A 373 15.81 27.34 -26.60
CA LEU A 373 15.54 26.97 -27.98
C LEU A 373 14.50 27.94 -28.54
N GLU A 374 14.85 28.61 -29.63
CA GLU A 374 13.94 29.47 -30.38
C GLU A 374 13.85 28.95 -31.81
N ASN A 375 12.63 28.76 -32.31
CA ASN A 375 12.36 28.27 -33.65
C ASN A 375 11.34 29.17 -34.35
N ASN A 376 11.83 30.22 -34.97
CA ASN A 376 11.08 31.11 -35.84
C ASN A 376 11.41 30.80 -37.31
N GLU A 377 10.54 31.17 -38.26
CA GLU A 377 10.76 30.90 -39.70
C GLU A 377 12.10 31.45 -40.21
N ARG A 378 12.54 32.59 -39.67
CA ARG A 378 13.77 33.28 -40.07
C ARG A 378 14.95 33.08 -39.13
N VAL A 379 14.70 32.65 -37.89
CA VAL A 379 15.72 32.56 -36.84
C VAL A 379 15.54 31.25 -36.09
N LYS A 380 16.60 30.45 -36.04
CA LYS A 380 16.65 29.27 -35.17
C LYS A 380 17.84 29.44 -34.25
N LEU A 381 17.63 29.35 -32.94
CA LEU A 381 18.68 29.50 -31.93
C LEU A 381 18.57 28.36 -30.93
N LEU A 382 19.68 27.68 -30.67
CA LEU A 382 19.85 26.73 -29.59
C LEU A 382 21.00 27.21 -28.72
N CYS A 383 20.72 27.51 -27.47
CA CYS A 383 21.71 27.83 -26.46
C CYS A 383 21.61 26.81 -25.33
N PHE A 384 22.73 26.17 -25.01
CA PHE A 384 22.84 25.19 -23.95
C PHE A 384 24.02 25.57 -23.08
N LYS A 385 23.75 25.85 -21.81
CA LYS A 385 24.77 26.22 -20.83
C LYS A 385 24.72 25.25 -19.66
N ILE A 386 25.87 24.72 -19.28
CA ILE A 386 26.07 24.02 -18.00
C ILE A 386 27.11 24.79 -17.23
N LYS A 387 26.81 25.13 -15.99
CA LYS A 387 27.73 25.80 -15.07
C LYS A 387 27.80 25.04 -13.76
N SER A 388 29.00 24.66 -13.35
CA SER A 388 29.31 24.23 -12.00
C SER A 388 30.18 25.28 -11.31
N THR A 389 30.61 25.02 -10.07
CA THR A 389 31.54 25.89 -9.35
C THR A 389 32.92 25.99 -10.01
N LYS A 390 33.34 24.98 -10.77
CA LYS A 390 34.68 24.92 -11.38
C LYS A 390 34.67 25.00 -12.91
N GLN A 391 33.58 24.59 -13.55
CA GLN A 391 33.51 24.41 -15.00
C GLN A 391 32.30 25.11 -15.59
N GLU A 392 32.47 25.66 -16.78
CA GLU A 392 31.41 26.27 -17.56
C GLU A 392 31.50 25.78 -19.00
N PHE A 393 30.42 25.19 -19.49
CA PHE A 393 30.24 24.76 -20.86
C PHE A 393 29.09 25.56 -21.47
N ASN A 394 29.34 26.17 -22.63
CA ASN A 394 28.33 26.89 -23.39
C ASN A 394 28.40 26.46 -24.84
N PHE A 395 27.31 25.91 -25.33
CA PHE A 395 27.08 25.57 -26.72
C PHE A 395 26.01 26.52 -27.26
N THR A 396 26.33 27.24 -28.33
CA THR A 396 25.39 28.11 -29.02
C THR A 396 25.40 27.76 -30.50
N ALA A 397 24.24 27.42 -31.04
CA ALA A 397 24.02 27.23 -32.47
C ALA A 397 22.93 28.19 -32.93
N SER A 398 23.22 29.03 -33.92
CA SER A 398 22.28 29.98 -34.48
C SER A 398 22.22 29.86 -36.00
N TYR A 399 21.02 30.02 -36.53
CA TYR A 399 20.72 30.10 -37.95
C TYR A 399 19.84 31.31 -38.17
N GLN A 400 20.19 32.14 -39.13
CA GLN A 400 19.44 33.34 -39.46
C GLN A 400 19.32 33.47 -40.98
N ASN A 401 18.10 33.65 -41.47
CA ASN A 401 17.81 33.87 -42.87
C ASN A 401 17.14 35.25 -43.07
N LEU A 402 17.88 36.16 -43.69
CA LEU A 402 17.46 37.51 -44.04
C LEU A 402 16.99 37.53 -45.51
N PRO A 403 15.76 38.00 -45.79
CA PRO A 403 15.22 38.00 -47.16
C PRO A 403 15.73 39.16 -48.03
N MET A 404 16.09 40.30 -47.44
CA MET A 404 16.63 41.45 -48.19
C MET A 404 17.65 42.22 -47.34
N PRO A 405 18.95 42.25 -47.72
CA PRO A 405 19.56 41.42 -48.77
C PRO A 405 19.43 39.92 -48.46
N LYS A 406 19.36 39.07 -49.49
CA LYS A 406 19.27 37.60 -49.30
C LYS A 406 20.55 37.11 -48.65
N LYS A 407 20.49 36.82 -47.35
CA LYS A 407 21.65 36.43 -46.54
C LYS A 407 21.27 35.36 -45.54
N THR A 408 21.99 34.25 -45.55
CA THR A 408 21.83 33.15 -44.61
C THR A 408 23.10 33.00 -43.78
N ASN A 409 22.97 33.11 -42.46
CA ASN A 409 24.06 32.92 -41.52
C ASN A 409 23.83 31.63 -40.73
N LEU A 410 24.90 30.87 -40.50
CA LEU A 410 24.97 29.74 -39.61
C LEU A 410 26.15 30.00 -38.67
N SER A 411 25.96 29.90 -37.36
CA SER A 411 27.05 30.02 -36.39
C SER A 411 26.92 28.92 -35.35
N VAL A 412 27.99 28.20 -35.10
CA VAL A 412 28.12 27.22 -34.03
C VAL A 412 29.33 27.60 -33.20
N LYS A 413 29.12 27.84 -31.92
CA LYS A 413 30.15 28.24 -30.97
C LYS A 413 30.09 27.33 -29.75
N ILE A 414 31.23 26.73 -29.44
CA ILE A 414 31.43 25.90 -28.25
C ILE A 414 32.48 26.60 -27.39
N LEU A 415 32.13 26.89 -26.15
CA LEU A 415 33.00 27.49 -25.16
C LEU A 415 33.09 26.52 -23.97
N TRP A 416 34.30 26.10 -23.65
CA TRP A 416 34.61 25.34 -22.45
C TRP A 416 35.60 26.13 -21.59
N ARG A 417 35.24 26.38 -20.34
CA ARG A 417 36.08 27.08 -19.36
C ARG A 417 36.24 26.21 -18.12
N ASP A 418 37.48 26.01 -17.71
CA ASP A 418 37.83 25.37 -16.44
C ASP A 418 38.50 26.40 -15.52
N TYR A 419 38.47 26.16 -14.21
CA TYR A 419 38.84 27.13 -13.16
C TYR A 419 40.29 27.63 -13.26
N LYS A 420 41.19 26.86 -13.90
CA LYS A 420 42.63 27.18 -14.02
C LYS A 420 43.15 27.27 -15.45
N SER A 421 42.30 27.09 -16.47
CA SER A 421 42.75 27.03 -17.86
C SER A 421 42.22 28.20 -18.68
N VAL A 422 42.93 28.53 -19.75
CA VAL A 422 42.44 29.43 -20.79
C VAL A 422 41.16 28.81 -21.40
N PRO A 423 40.12 29.60 -21.69
CA PRO A 423 38.91 29.09 -22.32
C PRO A 423 39.22 28.46 -23.69
N VAL A 424 38.72 27.25 -23.88
CA VAL A 424 38.78 26.49 -25.11
C VAL A 424 37.57 26.89 -25.94
N ILE A 425 37.81 27.52 -27.10
CA ILE A 425 36.76 28.03 -27.99
C ILE A 425 36.86 27.32 -29.33
N VAL A 426 35.79 26.66 -29.74
CA VAL A 426 35.58 26.16 -31.10
C VAL A 426 34.48 26.98 -31.74
N GLN A 427 34.73 27.51 -32.94
CA GLN A 427 33.81 28.39 -33.64
C GLN A 427 33.75 27.98 -35.11
N LEU A 428 32.53 27.80 -35.61
CA LEU A 428 32.22 27.53 -37.01
C LEU A 428 31.17 28.53 -37.46
N GLU A 429 31.48 29.33 -38.46
CA GLU A 429 30.58 30.33 -39.02
C GLU A 429 30.46 30.11 -40.53
N GLY A 430 29.24 29.94 -41.01
CA GLY A 430 28.90 29.88 -42.41
C GLY A 430 28.03 31.08 -42.78
N GLN A 431 28.31 31.72 -43.91
CA GLN A 431 27.49 32.80 -44.42
C GLN A 431 27.31 32.64 -45.93
N ILE A 432 26.09 32.77 -46.42
CA ILE A 432 25.77 32.80 -47.83
C ILE A 432 25.01 34.07 -48.10
N GLU A 433 25.48 34.91 -49.00
CA GLU A 433 24.82 36.16 -49.35
C GLU A 433 24.79 36.43 -50.85
N GLU A 434 23.68 37.01 -51.29
CA GLU A 434 23.52 37.53 -52.64
C GLU A 434 24.03 38.98 -52.63
N LEU A 435 25.20 39.20 -53.23
CA LEU A 435 25.84 40.51 -53.27
C LEU A 435 25.17 41.43 -54.30
N LYS A 436 24.87 40.89 -55.48
CA LYS A 436 24.22 41.61 -56.58
C LYS A 436 23.29 40.70 -57.37
N LYS A 437 22.13 41.23 -57.77
CA LYS A 437 21.18 40.56 -58.66
C LYS A 437 20.59 41.56 -59.65
N GLU A 438 21.29 41.72 -60.77
CA GLU A 438 20.87 42.56 -61.90
C GLU A 438 20.63 41.70 -63.15
N LYS A 439 20.04 42.27 -64.20
CA LYS A 439 19.75 41.53 -65.45
C LYS A 439 21.02 40.99 -66.13
N MET A 440 22.12 41.74 -66.01
CA MET A 440 23.39 41.46 -66.69
C MET A 440 24.51 40.95 -65.77
N LEU A 441 24.37 41.09 -64.44
CA LEU A 441 25.36 40.70 -63.45
C LEU A 441 24.67 40.03 -62.26
N TYR A 442 25.09 38.81 -61.94
CA TYR A 442 24.68 38.11 -60.73
C TYR A 442 25.91 37.76 -59.91
N GLN A 443 25.90 38.04 -58.61
CA GLN A 443 27.02 37.72 -57.72
C GLN A 443 26.52 37.14 -56.41
N LYS A 444 27.03 35.96 -56.06
CA LYS A 444 26.72 35.27 -54.80
C LYS A 444 28.01 34.87 -54.10
N ARG A 445 28.07 35.08 -52.80
CA ARG A 445 29.24 34.78 -51.97
C ARG A 445 28.87 33.79 -50.87
N GLY A 446 29.61 32.70 -50.77
CA GLY A 446 29.64 31.80 -49.62
C GLY A 446 30.92 32.03 -48.84
N SER A 447 30.85 32.06 -47.51
CA SER A 447 32.02 32.02 -46.65
C SER A 447 31.83 30.99 -45.54
N LEU A 448 32.92 30.33 -45.18
CA LEU A 448 33.02 29.35 -44.11
C LEU A 448 34.27 29.65 -43.29
N HIS A 449 34.09 30.01 -42.04
CA HIS A 449 35.14 30.30 -41.09
C HIS A 449 35.13 29.24 -39.99
N PHE A 450 36.26 28.59 -39.78
CA PHE A 450 36.44 27.62 -38.71
C PHE A 450 37.65 27.98 -37.88
N ARG A 451 37.50 27.92 -36.56
CA ARG A 451 38.56 28.18 -35.58
C ARG A 451 38.49 27.15 -34.46
N HIS A 452 39.63 26.58 -34.09
CA HIS A 452 39.73 25.69 -32.96
C HIS A 452 41.02 25.91 -32.16
N PRO A 453 41.09 25.45 -30.90
CA PRO A 453 42.21 25.72 -30.00
C PRO A 453 43.24 24.57 -29.94
N PHE A 454 43.05 23.51 -30.73
CA PHE A 454 43.96 22.35 -30.73
C PHE A 454 45.30 22.71 -31.37
N LYS A 455 46.40 22.34 -30.70
CA LYS A 455 47.76 22.50 -31.23
C LYS A 455 48.02 21.49 -32.34
N VAL A 456 47.53 21.76 -33.54
CA VAL A 456 47.86 21.01 -34.76
C VAL A 456 48.90 21.76 -35.58
N PRO A 457 49.72 21.07 -36.39
CA PRO A 457 50.93 21.68 -36.96
C PRO A 457 50.65 22.69 -38.09
N PHE A 458 49.45 22.71 -38.69
CA PHE A 458 49.20 23.47 -39.93
C PHE A 458 47.86 24.23 -39.99
N LEU A 459 46.81 23.84 -39.25
CA LEU A 459 45.47 24.44 -39.37
C LEU A 459 44.91 24.81 -38.00
N GLN A 460 45.04 26.05 -37.52
CA GLN A 460 44.37 26.51 -36.28
C GLN A 460 43.07 27.26 -36.59
N SER A 461 43.06 27.98 -37.72
CA SER A 461 41.87 28.59 -38.28
C SER A 461 41.95 28.59 -39.80
N PHE A 462 40.81 28.43 -40.47
CA PHE A 462 40.71 28.68 -41.90
C PHE A 462 39.45 29.48 -42.22
N LEU A 463 39.56 30.36 -43.21
CA LEU A 463 38.44 31.06 -43.82
C LEU A 463 38.42 30.69 -45.31
N LEU A 464 37.39 29.97 -45.72
CA LEU A 464 37.07 29.69 -47.12
C LEU A 464 36.03 30.72 -47.57
N GLN A 465 36.27 31.40 -48.67
CA GLN A 465 35.34 32.34 -49.29
C GLN A 465 35.22 32.02 -50.78
N GLU A 466 34.05 31.60 -51.21
CA GLU A 466 33.72 31.33 -52.60
C GLU A 466 32.80 32.42 -53.15
N THR A 467 33.20 33.06 -54.23
CA THR A 467 32.42 34.09 -54.92
C THR A 467 32.12 33.63 -56.33
N PHE A 468 30.85 33.36 -56.59
CA PHE A 468 30.35 33.02 -57.92
C PHE A 468 29.74 34.26 -58.57
N THR A 469 30.23 34.58 -59.76
CA THR A 469 29.81 35.73 -60.56
C THR A 469 29.38 35.26 -61.94
N VAL A 470 28.20 35.70 -62.38
CA VAL A 470 27.72 35.54 -63.75
C VAL A 470 27.71 36.91 -64.39
N ASP A 471 28.58 37.12 -65.38
CA ASP A 471 28.59 38.36 -66.15
C ASP A 471 28.22 38.05 -67.61
N LYS A 472 27.00 38.44 -67.95
CA LYS A 472 26.44 38.24 -69.30
C LYS A 472 26.99 39.23 -70.31
N LYS A 473 27.55 40.37 -69.90
CA LYS A 473 28.19 41.34 -70.83
C LYS A 473 29.48 40.74 -71.37
N GLN A 474 30.26 40.11 -70.49
CA GLN A 474 31.53 39.47 -70.83
C GLN A 474 31.38 38.00 -71.27
N LYS A 475 30.16 37.44 -71.21
CA LYS A 475 29.82 36.06 -71.60
C LYS A 475 30.67 35.01 -70.86
N HIS A 476 30.84 35.18 -69.56
CA HIS A 476 31.60 34.26 -68.73
C HIS A 476 30.96 34.01 -67.36
N TYR A 477 31.23 32.82 -66.84
CA TYR A 477 31.01 32.45 -65.44
C TYR A 477 32.35 32.49 -64.73
N PHE A 478 32.39 33.11 -63.57
CA PHE A 478 33.60 33.31 -62.80
C PHE A 478 33.39 32.79 -61.38
N MET A 479 34.23 31.87 -60.94
CA MET A 479 34.25 31.35 -59.57
C MET A 479 35.60 31.65 -58.95
N GLU A 480 35.62 32.47 -57.91
CA GLU A 480 36.80 32.78 -57.12
C GLU A 480 36.69 32.08 -55.76
N THR A 481 37.66 31.24 -55.44
CA THR A 481 37.80 30.54 -54.16
C THR A 481 39.01 31.10 -53.43
N LYS A 482 38.79 31.82 -52.35
CA LYS A 482 39.81 32.36 -51.46
C LYS A 482 39.89 31.49 -50.21
N VAL A 483 41.08 31.02 -49.88
CA VAL A 483 41.36 30.24 -48.67
C VAL A 483 42.41 31.00 -47.87
N LEU A 484 42.04 31.45 -46.68
CA LEU A 484 42.94 32.11 -45.75
C LEU A 484 43.22 31.19 -44.56
N ILE A 485 44.45 30.70 -44.46
CA ILE A 485 44.90 29.82 -43.38
C ILE A 485 45.64 30.64 -42.32
N ASN A 486 45.25 30.44 -41.04
CA ASN A 486 45.82 31.09 -39.87
C ASN A 486 45.89 32.63 -39.92
N GLY A 487 45.10 33.26 -40.80
CA GLY A 487 45.08 34.72 -40.98
C GLY A 487 46.29 35.31 -41.72
N VAL A 488 47.17 34.47 -42.28
CA VAL A 488 48.43 34.92 -42.90
C VAL A 488 48.60 34.37 -44.31
N GLU A 489 48.23 33.12 -44.55
CA GLU A 489 48.46 32.44 -45.83
C GLU A 489 47.18 32.49 -46.68
N GLU A 490 47.11 33.44 -47.62
CA GLU A 490 46.01 33.55 -48.59
C GLU A 490 46.33 32.79 -49.88
N THR A 491 45.52 31.78 -50.20
CA THR A 491 45.51 31.08 -51.48
C THR A 491 44.25 31.47 -52.25
N VAL A 492 44.40 31.89 -53.51
CA VAL A 492 43.28 32.26 -54.38
C VAL A 492 43.26 31.34 -55.58
N GLN A 493 42.15 30.65 -55.79
CA GLN A 493 41.88 29.86 -56.98
C GLN A 493 40.78 30.55 -57.80
N THR A 494 40.99 30.70 -59.09
CA THR A 494 39.98 31.23 -60.02
C THR A 494 39.61 30.17 -61.05
N LEU A 495 38.33 30.07 -61.37
CA LEU A 495 37.82 29.23 -62.46
C LEU A 495 36.93 30.11 -63.34
N ILE A 496 37.29 30.23 -64.61
CA ILE A 496 36.57 31.03 -65.60
C ILE A 496 36.05 30.09 -66.67
N LEU A 497 34.75 30.11 -66.91
CA LEU A 497 34.10 29.42 -68.03
C LEU A 497 33.56 30.49 -68.98
N GLY A 498 34.28 30.72 -70.07
CA GLY A 498 33.84 31.59 -71.15
C GLY A 498 32.95 30.82 -72.12
N TYR A 499 31.76 31.35 -72.41
CA TYR A 499 30.83 30.77 -73.40
C TYR A 499 30.70 31.73 -74.59
N GLN A 500 31.82 31.97 -75.27
CA GLN A 500 31.75 32.66 -76.56
C GLN A 500 31.12 31.72 -77.59
N PRO A 501 30.24 32.21 -78.51
CA PRO A 501 29.46 31.36 -79.41
C PRO A 501 30.30 30.44 -80.31
N GLU A 502 31.56 30.78 -80.56
CA GLU A 502 32.44 30.06 -81.50
C GLU A 502 33.60 29.33 -80.82
N ASN A 503 34.00 29.71 -79.59
CA ASN A 503 35.15 29.15 -78.87
C ASN A 503 34.91 29.17 -77.34
N PRO A 504 34.23 28.16 -76.76
CA PRO A 504 34.16 28.04 -75.31
C PRO A 504 35.55 27.74 -74.74
N TYR A 505 35.84 28.27 -73.56
CA TYR A 505 37.11 28.03 -72.88
C TYR A 505 36.93 27.90 -71.37
N ILE A 506 37.82 27.12 -70.77
CA ILE A 506 37.93 26.95 -69.32
C ILE A 506 39.32 27.41 -68.91
N CYS A 507 39.41 28.44 -68.07
CA CYS A 507 40.66 28.86 -67.44
C CYS A 507 40.62 28.55 -65.95
N ALA A 508 41.70 27.96 -65.43
CA ALA A 508 41.91 27.75 -64.01
C ALA A 508 43.18 28.48 -63.59
N GLY A 509 43.06 29.43 -62.66
CA GLY A 509 44.16 30.14 -62.02
C GLY A 509 44.36 29.68 -60.58
N LEU A 510 45.61 29.63 -60.12
CA LEU A 510 45.97 29.40 -58.72
C LEU A 510 47.12 30.34 -58.33
N THR A 511 46.86 31.13 -57.29
CA THR A 511 47.83 31.99 -56.62
C THR A 511 48.00 31.52 -55.17
N HIS A 512 49.23 31.24 -54.72
CA HIS A 512 49.46 30.75 -53.36
C HIS A 512 50.74 31.28 -52.70
N PRO A 513 50.81 31.33 -51.35
CA PRO A 513 51.96 31.88 -50.63
C PRO A 513 53.05 30.84 -50.33
N TYR A 514 52.80 29.55 -50.63
CA TYR A 514 53.71 28.43 -50.32
C TYR A 514 55.03 28.46 -51.10
N ASN A 515 55.98 27.60 -50.68
CA ASN A 515 57.33 27.55 -51.21
C ASN A 515 57.36 27.32 -52.75
N TYR A 516 57.81 28.34 -53.47
CA TYR A 516 57.87 28.38 -54.94
C TYR A 516 58.81 27.36 -55.59
N ARG A 517 59.66 26.70 -54.79
CA ARG A 517 60.57 25.65 -55.27
C ARG A 517 59.85 24.35 -55.66
N LEU A 518 58.63 24.14 -55.18
CA LEU A 518 57.83 22.93 -55.45
C LEU A 518 56.66 23.19 -56.41
N PHE A 519 56.04 24.37 -56.35
CA PHE A 519 54.95 24.80 -57.22
C PHE A 519 55.11 26.28 -57.61
N PRO A 520 54.86 26.69 -58.87
CA PRO A 520 54.91 28.10 -59.24
C PRO A 520 53.84 28.89 -58.47
N LYS A 521 54.20 30.08 -57.97
CA LYS A 521 53.32 30.88 -57.09
C LYS A 521 52.03 31.31 -57.76
N ASP A 522 52.10 31.57 -59.06
CA ASP A 522 51.00 32.00 -59.91
C ASP A 522 51.01 31.10 -61.15
N VAL A 523 49.93 30.35 -61.35
CA VAL A 523 49.74 29.49 -62.50
C VAL A 523 48.36 29.74 -63.07
N GLU A 524 48.26 29.95 -64.37
CA GLU A 524 47.01 30.01 -65.11
C GLU A 524 47.06 29.03 -66.27
N ILE A 525 46.06 28.16 -66.37
CA ILE A 525 45.94 27.16 -67.44
C ILE A 525 44.58 27.36 -68.09
N CYS A 526 44.57 27.60 -69.41
CA CYS A 526 43.36 27.71 -70.21
C CYS A 526 43.28 26.58 -71.23
N ILE A 527 42.12 25.96 -71.33
CA ILE A 527 41.80 24.91 -72.30
C ILE A 527 40.65 25.41 -73.16
N LEU A 528 40.85 25.41 -74.49
CA LEU A 528 39.78 25.61 -75.47
C LEU A 528 39.01 24.29 -75.61
N THR A 529 37.69 24.35 -75.48
CA THR A 529 36.78 23.18 -75.53
C THR A 529 36.15 23.00 -76.89
#